data_AF-A0A0A2E6A1-F1
#
_entry.id   AF-A0A0A2E6A1-F1
#
_cell.length_a   1.000
_cell.length_b   1.000
_cell.length_c   1.000
_cell.angle_alpha   90.00
_cell.angle_beta   90.00
_cell.angle_gamma   90.00
#
_symmetry.space_group_name_H-M   'P 1'
#
loop_
_entity.id
_entity.type
_entity.pdbx_description
1 polymer ?
#
loop_
_entity_poly.entity_id
_entity_poly.type
_entity_poly.pdbx_seq_one_letter_code
_entity_poly.pdbx_strand_id
1 'polypeptide(L)'
;MTNTILVAFLLTLFAGLSTGIGSAIAFFARRTNTSFLSAALGFSAGVMIYISFVELLATSSSSLSGLYGERLGTTYATLAFFAGVLLIMLIDKFVPSAENPHELHKVEDMSRENRDLAKNSKLLRVGMLSALTLAIHNFPEGMVTFLAGMENMSIALPIAIAIAIHNIPEGISVSVPIFYATGDRKKAFWLSFLSGLAEPLGALIGYLILAPFINEAIMGLIFAIIAGIMVFISLDELLPAAKEYGEHHWAIYGLVAGMAVMAFSLILFS
;
A
#
# COMPACT_ATOMS: atom_id res chain seq x y z
N MET A 1 -21.99 -16.84 -6.54
CA MET A 1 -21.47 -15.54 -7.06
C MET A 1 -21.79 -14.38 -6.12
N THR A 2 -23.06 -14.07 -5.79
CA THR A 2 -23.37 -12.90 -4.93
C THR A 2 -22.73 -12.95 -3.54
N ASN A 3 -22.68 -14.14 -2.91
CA ASN A 3 -22.02 -14.30 -1.61
C ASN A 3 -20.50 -14.10 -1.71
N THR A 4 -19.86 -14.63 -2.76
CA THR A 4 -18.41 -14.45 -3.01
C THR A 4 -18.05 -12.99 -3.23
N ILE A 5 -18.81 -12.27 -4.05
CA ILE A 5 -18.61 -10.83 -4.31
C ILE A 5 -18.73 -10.02 -3.01
N LEU A 6 -19.76 -10.31 -2.21
CA LEU A 6 -19.96 -9.62 -0.93
C LEU A 6 -18.79 -9.87 0.02
N VAL A 7 -18.34 -11.12 0.14
CA VAL A 7 -17.21 -11.49 0.99
C VAL A 7 -15.91 -10.82 0.52
N ALA A 8 -15.60 -10.86 -0.77
CA ALA A 8 -14.44 -10.19 -1.35
C ALA A 8 -14.46 -8.68 -1.11
N PHE A 9 -15.63 -8.06 -1.25
CA PHE A 9 -15.81 -6.64 -0.96
C PHE A 9 -15.65 -6.34 0.54
N LEU A 10 -16.20 -7.16 1.43
CA LEU A 10 -16.07 -6.98 2.88
C LEU A 10 -14.62 -7.14 3.36
N LEU A 11 -13.86 -8.08 2.79
CA LEU A 11 -12.42 -8.21 3.05
C LEU A 11 -11.66 -6.95 2.60
N THR A 12 -11.99 -6.44 1.42
CA THR A 12 -11.35 -5.21 0.90
C THR A 12 -11.74 -3.97 1.71
N LEU A 13 -13.01 -3.89 2.14
CA LEU A 13 -13.48 -2.81 3.01
C LEU A 13 -12.79 -2.89 4.38
N PHE A 14 -12.64 -4.09 4.94
CA PHE A 14 -11.91 -4.31 6.18
C PHE A 14 -10.46 -3.82 6.05
N ALA A 15 -9.78 -4.18 4.96
CA ALA A 15 -8.43 -3.74 4.65
C ALA A 15 -8.35 -2.20 4.57
N GLY A 16 -9.19 -1.54 3.77
CA GLY A 16 -9.13 -0.08 3.62
C GLY A 16 -9.56 0.71 4.85
N LEU A 17 -10.43 0.16 5.70
CA LEU A 17 -10.79 0.78 6.98
C LEU A 17 -9.65 0.77 7.99
N SER A 18 -8.67 -0.12 7.84
CA SER A 18 -7.51 -0.19 8.74
C SER A 18 -6.59 1.03 8.61
N THR A 19 -6.55 1.70 7.45
CA THR A 19 -5.91 3.01 7.27
C THR A 19 -6.53 4.04 8.21
N GLY A 20 -7.84 3.94 8.45
CA GLY A 20 -8.56 4.73 9.44
C GLY A 20 -8.12 4.48 10.88
N ILE A 21 -7.77 3.23 11.21
CA ILE A 21 -7.23 2.87 12.54
C ILE A 21 -5.88 3.55 12.74
N GLY A 22 -5.00 3.49 11.74
CA GLY A 22 -3.73 4.23 11.74
C GLY A 22 -3.93 5.75 11.85
N SER A 23 -4.88 6.28 11.09
CA SER A 23 -5.24 7.70 11.07
C SER A 23 -5.71 8.23 12.43
N ALA A 24 -6.37 7.39 13.24
CA ALA A 24 -6.87 7.79 14.54
C ALA A 24 -5.74 8.13 15.54
N ILE A 25 -4.51 7.67 15.30
CA ILE A 25 -3.35 8.00 16.14
C ILE A 25 -3.07 9.51 16.13
N ALA A 26 -3.43 10.23 15.07
CA ALA A 26 -3.33 11.70 15.03
C ALA A 26 -4.12 12.41 16.14
N PHE A 27 -5.18 11.81 16.68
CA PHE A 27 -5.92 12.40 17.81
C PHE A 27 -5.13 12.39 19.12
N PHE A 28 -4.21 11.42 19.27
CA PHE A 28 -3.41 11.22 20.48
C PHE A 28 -1.97 11.70 20.33
N ALA A 29 -1.51 11.95 19.10
CA ALA A 29 -0.19 12.48 18.81
C ALA A 29 0.02 13.85 19.48
N ARG A 30 0.97 13.90 20.42
CA ARG A 30 1.48 15.16 21.04
C ARG A 30 2.91 15.49 20.62
N ARG A 31 3.73 14.44 20.45
CA ARG A 31 5.06 14.44 19.84
C ARG A 31 5.19 13.14 19.05
N THR A 32 5.71 13.16 17.84
CA THR A 32 5.87 11.95 17.04
C THR A 32 7.29 11.45 17.14
N ASN A 33 7.40 10.17 17.47
CA ASN A 33 8.69 9.50 17.51
C ASN A 33 9.06 9.15 16.06
N THR A 34 10.05 9.88 15.52
CA THR A 34 10.64 9.68 14.19
C THR A 34 11.15 8.25 13.99
N SER A 35 11.70 7.64 15.04
CA SER A 35 12.11 6.23 15.01
C SER A 35 10.91 5.28 14.88
N PHE A 36 9.78 5.60 15.51
CA PHE A 36 8.56 4.80 15.37
C PHE A 36 7.98 4.91 13.96
N LEU A 37 7.90 6.12 13.37
CA LEU A 37 7.46 6.27 11.98
C LEU A 37 8.38 5.53 11.00
N SER A 38 9.70 5.66 11.19
CA SER A 38 10.70 4.96 10.40
C SER A 38 10.52 3.44 10.47
N ALA A 39 10.38 2.88 11.67
CA ALA A 39 10.12 1.46 11.86
C ALA A 39 8.77 1.01 11.29
N ALA A 40 7.71 1.81 11.46
CA ALA A 40 6.37 1.48 10.97
C ALA A 40 6.31 1.46 9.43
N LEU A 41 6.91 2.45 8.75
CA LEU A 41 6.98 2.48 7.29
C LEU A 41 7.89 1.40 6.73
N GLY A 42 9.02 1.14 7.38
CA GLY A 42 9.87 0.00 7.05
C GLY A 42 9.09 -1.31 7.15
N PHE A 43 8.32 -1.48 8.22
CA PHE A 43 7.45 -2.63 8.43
C PHE A 43 6.39 -2.78 7.33
N SER A 44 5.72 -1.69 6.94
CA SER A 44 4.80 -1.68 5.80
C SER A 44 5.49 -2.15 4.51
N ALA A 45 6.65 -1.59 4.16
CA ALA A 45 7.43 -2.02 2.99
C ALA A 45 7.80 -3.51 3.06
N GLY A 46 8.19 -4.01 4.24
CA GLY A 46 8.51 -5.42 4.45
C GLY A 46 7.34 -6.36 4.22
N VAL A 47 6.15 -6.00 4.73
CA VAL A 47 4.90 -6.76 4.49
C VAL A 47 4.62 -6.82 2.99
N MET A 48 4.65 -5.67 2.30
CA MET A 48 4.29 -5.55 0.89
C MET A 48 5.27 -6.26 -0.05
N ILE A 49 6.58 -6.17 0.22
CA ILE A 49 7.59 -6.92 -0.53
C ILE A 49 7.39 -8.43 -0.34
N TYR A 50 7.16 -8.88 0.90
CA TYR A 50 7.05 -10.30 1.19
C TYR A 50 5.80 -10.92 0.55
N ILE A 51 4.61 -10.32 0.72
CA ILE A 51 3.37 -10.82 0.11
C ILE A 51 3.47 -10.84 -1.42
N SER A 52 4.12 -9.83 -2.02
CA SER A 52 4.25 -9.73 -3.48
C SER A 52 5.05 -10.89 -4.07
N PHE A 53 6.18 -11.27 -3.45
CA PHE A 53 7.01 -12.37 -3.95
C PHE A 53 6.48 -13.74 -3.55
N VAL A 54 6.04 -13.90 -2.30
CA VAL A 54 5.74 -15.22 -1.73
C VAL A 54 4.31 -15.67 -2.03
N GLU A 55 3.36 -14.73 -2.11
CA GLU A 55 1.95 -15.06 -2.38
C GLU A 55 1.56 -14.66 -3.80
N LEU A 56 1.62 -13.37 -4.16
CA LEU A 56 1.04 -12.89 -5.42
C LEU A 56 1.76 -13.44 -6.66
N LEU A 57 3.09 -13.33 -6.71
CA LEU A 57 3.87 -13.84 -7.83
C LEU A 57 3.87 -15.37 -7.88
N ALA A 58 3.87 -16.03 -6.72
CA ALA A 58 3.79 -17.48 -6.64
C ALA A 58 2.44 -18.02 -7.14
N THR A 59 1.33 -17.41 -6.71
CA THR A 59 -0.03 -17.70 -7.18
C THR A 59 -0.15 -17.44 -8.68
N SER A 60 0.38 -16.32 -9.17
CA SER A 60 0.45 -16.04 -10.61
C SER A 60 1.19 -17.13 -11.38
N SER A 61 2.39 -17.51 -10.93
CA SER A 61 3.19 -18.55 -11.57
C SER A 61 2.48 -19.90 -11.55
N SER A 62 1.87 -20.28 -10.42
CA SER A 62 1.12 -21.54 -10.29
C SER A 62 -0.06 -21.59 -11.26
N SER A 63 -0.90 -20.55 -11.26
CA SER A 63 -2.09 -20.48 -12.10
C SER A 63 -1.73 -20.45 -13.60
N LEU A 64 -0.71 -19.69 -14.01
CA LEU A 64 -0.27 -19.65 -15.40
C LEU A 64 0.46 -20.92 -15.84
N SER A 65 1.20 -21.58 -14.94
CA SER A 65 1.84 -22.88 -15.22
C SER A 65 0.81 -23.99 -15.40
N GLY A 66 -0.29 -23.95 -14.65
CA GLY A 66 -1.42 -24.88 -14.85
C GLY A 66 -2.04 -24.79 -16.24
N LEU A 67 -2.03 -23.60 -16.86
CA LEU A 67 -2.64 -23.36 -18.17
C LEU A 67 -1.68 -23.55 -19.35
N TYR A 68 -0.43 -23.10 -19.22
CA TYR A 68 0.52 -23.02 -20.33
C TYR A 68 1.74 -23.95 -20.16
N GLY A 69 1.80 -24.71 -19.06
CA GLY A 69 2.94 -25.53 -18.66
C GLY A 69 4.02 -24.73 -17.93
N GLU A 70 4.77 -25.41 -17.05
CA GLU A 70 5.77 -24.82 -16.13
C GLU A 70 6.62 -23.71 -16.74
N ARG A 71 7.30 -24.00 -17.87
CA ARG A 71 8.23 -23.05 -18.48
C ARG A 71 7.53 -21.78 -18.98
N LEU A 72 6.39 -21.92 -19.65
CA LEU A 72 5.68 -20.77 -20.23
C LEU A 72 4.92 -20.00 -19.15
N GLY A 73 4.31 -20.71 -18.19
CA GLY A 73 3.60 -20.10 -17.07
C GLY A 73 4.48 -19.18 -16.24
N THR A 74 5.63 -19.68 -15.77
CA THR A 74 6.60 -18.86 -15.03
C THR A 74 7.16 -17.72 -15.89
N THR A 75 7.34 -17.93 -17.20
CA THR A 75 7.78 -16.86 -18.12
C THR A 75 6.73 -15.75 -18.20
N TYR A 76 5.45 -16.09 -18.37
CA TYR A 76 4.37 -15.11 -18.42
C TYR A 76 4.18 -14.37 -17.09
N ALA A 77 4.25 -15.08 -15.96
CA ALA A 77 4.21 -14.45 -14.64
C ALA A 77 5.36 -13.45 -14.45
N THR A 78 6.58 -13.83 -14.82
CA THR A 78 7.77 -12.96 -14.71
C THR A 78 7.66 -11.73 -15.61
N LEU A 79 7.23 -11.92 -16.87
CA LEU A 79 7.04 -10.80 -17.80
C LEU A 79 5.93 -9.86 -17.33
N ALA A 80 4.83 -10.40 -16.81
CA ALA A 80 3.73 -9.63 -16.24
C ALA A 80 4.18 -8.83 -15.00
N PHE A 81 5.01 -9.42 -14.14
CA PHE A 81 5.61 -8.75 -12.98
C PHE A 81 6.41 -7.52 -13.41
N PHE A 82 7.36 -7.68 -14.34
CA PHE A 82 8.15 -6.55 -14.83
C PHE A 82 7.33 -5.56 -15.66
N ALA A 83 6.25 -6.01 -16.33
CA ALA A 83 5.30 -5.10 -16.97
C ALA A 83 4.57 -4.23 -15.93
N GLY A 84 4.22 -4.79 -14.77
CA GLY A 84 3.68 -4.04 -13.64
C GLY A 84 4.67 -3.00 -13.10
N VAL A 85 5.93 -3.40 -12.87
CA VAL A 85 7.01 -2.47 -12.48
C VAL A 85 7.13 -1.34 -13.50
N LEU A 86 7.20 -1.66 -14.80
CA LEU A 86 7.32 -0.66 -15.86
C LEU A 86 6.10 0.25 -15.92
N LEU A 87 4.89 -0.28 -15.74
CA LEU A 87 3.66 0.49 -15.74
C LEU A 87 3.68 1.57 -14.65
N ILE A 88 4.01 1.19 -13.41
CA ILE A 88 4.04 2.16 -12.30
C ILE A 88 5.19 3.15 -12.45
N MET A 89 6.37 2.71 -12.95
CA MET A 89 7.47 3.62 -13.28
C MET A 89 7.08 4.68 -14.32
N LEU A 90 6.29 4.30 -15.32
CA LEU A 90 5.79 5.24 -16.32
C LEU A 90 4.78 6.20 -15.69
N ILE A 91 3.84 5.69 -14.88
CA ILE A 91 2.86 6.53 -14.17
C ILE A 91 3.57 7.54 -13.28
N ASP A 92 4.50 7.10 -12.44
CA ASP A 92 5.29 7.97 -11.54
C ASP A 92 6.04 9.07 -12.31
N LYS A 93 6.66 8.73 -13.45
CA LYS A 93 7.34 9.72 -14.30
C LYS A 93 6.40 10.79 -14.86
N PHE A 94 5.12 10.49 -15.05
CA PHE A 94 4.13 11.47 -15.53
C PHE A 94 3.52 12.29 -14.39
N VAL A 95 3.76 11.94 -13.12
CA VAL A 95 3.41 12.78 -11.97
C VAL A 95 4.45 13.92 -11.87
N PRO A 96 4.06 15.20 -12.06
CA PRO A 96 5.00 16.32 -12.10
C PRO A 96 5.89 16.39 -10.85
N SER A 97 7.17 16.73 -10.98
CA SER A 97 8.14 16.79 -9.86
C SER A 97 7.84 17.82 -8.76
N ALA A 98 6.91 18.76 -8.97
CA ALA A 98 6.37 19.64 -7.91
C ALA A 98 5.17 19.02 -7.16
N GLU A 99 4.73 17.85 -7.60
CA GLU A 99 3.65 17.01 -7.11
C GLU A 99 4.17 15.62 -6.71
N ASN A 100 5.45 15.35 -6.99
CA ASN A 100 6.10 14.09 -6.73
C ASN A 100 6.49 14.02 -5.24
N PRO A 101 5.97 13.04 -4.48
CA PRO A 101 6.15 12.93 -3.04
C PRO A 101 7.56 12.56 -2.60
N HIS A 102 8.50 12.35 -3.53
CA HIS A 102 9.91 12.03 -3.25
C HIS A 102 10.70 13.15 -2.56
N GLU A 103 10.16 14.37 -2.46
CA GLU A 103 10.66 15.42 -1.56
C GLU A 103 9.88 15.42 -0.24
N LEU A 104 10.00 14.35 0.57
CA LEU A 104 9.52 14.42 1.94
C LEU A 104 10.39 15.44 2.69
N HIS A 105 9.79 16.17 3.62
CA HIS A 105 10.54 17.03 4.53
C HIS A 105 10.64 16.31 5.86
N LYS A 106 11.83 16.28 6.46
CA LYS A 106 12.02 15.69 7.79
C LYS A 106 11.01 16.29 8.78
N VAL A 107 10.35 15.44 9.55
CA VAL A 107 9.42 15.86 10.63
C VAL A 107 10.11 16.78 11.64
N GLU A 108 11.43 16.63 11.81
CA GLU A 108 12.25 17.49 12.65
C GLU A 108 12.32 18.94 12.14
N ASP A 109 12.28 19.17 10.81
CA ASP A 109 12.23 20.51 10.21
C ASP A 109 10.86 21.18 10.39
N MET A 110 9.81 20.40 10.66
CA MET A 110 8.46 20.87 10.97
C MET A 110 8.33 21.34 12.44
N SER A 111 9.26 20.95 13.32
CA SER A 111 9.24 21.28 14.75
C SER A 111 9.79 22.67 15.09
N ARG A 112 10.39 23.37 14.12
CA ARG A 112 10.95 24.72 14.35
C ARG A 112 9.86 25.78 14.28
N GLU A 113 9.64 26.39 15.44
CA GLU A 113 8.81 27.55 15.73
C GLU A 113 9.16 28.76 14.85
N ASN A 114 8.76 28.72 13.57
CA ASN A 114 8.69 29.90 12.71
C ASN A 114 7.43 29.77 11.87
N ARG A 115 6.36 30.40 12.37
CA ARG A 115 5.03 30.46 11.79
C ARG A 115 5.00 31.41 10.59
N ASP A 116 5.79 31.15 9.57
CA ASP A 116 5.63 31.83 8.29
C ASP A 116 4.43 31.24 7.55
N LEU A 117 3.47 32.09 7.17
CA LEU A 117 2.27 31.71 6.42
C LEU A 117 2.61 30.95 5.12
N ALA A 118 3.76 31.26 4.49
CA ALA A 118 4.27 30.57 3.31
C ALA A 118 4.72 29.12 3.60
N LYS A 119 5.22 28.83 4.81
CA LYS A 119 5.69 27.49 5.23
C LYS A 119 4.51 26.55 5.49
N ASN A 120 3.41 27.06 6.06
CA ASN A 120 2.17 26.30 6.28
C ASN A 120 1.49 25.89 4.97
N SER A 121 1.51 26.75 3.95
CA SER A 121 0.97 26.43 2.62
C SER A 121 1.77 25.31 1.93
N LYS A 122 3.11 25.34 2.03
CA LYS A 122 3.97 24.27 1.49
C LYS A 122 3.74 22.94 2.20
N LEU A 123 3.68 22.93 3.53
CA LEU A 123 3.44 21.71 4.31
C LEU A 123 2.04 21.12 4.08
N LEU A 124 1.01 21.95 3.96
CA LEU A 124 -0.33 21.48 3.60
C LEU A 124 -0.35 20.89 2.18
N ARG A 125 0.33 21.53 1.22
CA ARG A 125 0.47 21.00 -0.14
C ARG A 125 1.13 19.62 -0.13
N VAL A 126 2.24 19.45 0.59
CA VAL A 126 2.92 18.16 0.76
C VAL A 126 1.96 17.13 1.36
N GLY A 127 1.27 17.44 2.46
CA GLY A 127 0.34 16.50 3.09
C GLY A 127 -0.86 16.10 2.20
N MET A 128 -1.39 17.02 1.39
CA MET A 128 -2.45 16.71 0.43
C MET A 128 -1.95 15.85 -0.74
N LEU A 129 -0.73 16.11 -1.22
CA LEU A 129 -0.09 15.30 -2.26
C LEU A 129 0.25 13.89 -1.76
N SER A 130 0.73 13.77 -0.52
CA SER A 130 0.92 12.46 0.12
C SER A 130 -0.39 11.69 0.22
N ALA A 131 -1.49 12.34 0.64
CA ALA A 131 -2.80 11.70 0.69
C ALA A 131 -3.33 11.27 -0.70
N LEU A 132 -3.09 12.07 -1.75
CA LEU A 132 -3.45 11.73 -3.12
C LEU A 132 -2.63 10.56 -3.66
N THR A 133 -1.31 10.62 -3.47
CA THR A 133 -0.40 9.54 -3.86
C THR A 133 -0.81 8.25 -3.18
N LEU A 134 -1.14 8.32 -1.89
CA LEU A 134 -1.62 7.17 -1.16
C LEU A 134 -2.94 6.62 -1.71
N ALA A 135 -3.89 7.49 -2.05
CA ALA A 135 -5.12 7.03 -2.69
C ALA A 135 -4.85 6.28 -4.03
N ILE A 136 -3.80 6.66 -4.76
CA ILE A 136 -3.38 5.96 -5.98
C ILE A 136 -2.78 4.58 -5.64
N HIS A 137 -2.06 4.45 -4.52
CA HIS A 137 -1.48 3.19 -4.02
C HIS A 137 -2.51 2.18 -3.53
N ASN A 138 -3.49 2.67 -2.77
CA ASN A 138 -4.54 1.85 -2.19
C ASN A 138 -5.49 1.32 -3.28
N PHE A 139 -5.49 1.90 -4.47
CA PHE A 139 -6.30 1.43 -5.58
C PHE A 139 -5.88 0.02 -6.08
N PRO A 140 -4.62 -0.26 -6.48
CA PRO A 140 -4.13 -1.61 -6.74
C PRO A 140 -4.33 -2.61 -5.59
N GLU A 141 -4.15 -2.17 -4.34
CA GLU A 141 -4.38 -3.01 -3.15
C GLU A 141 -5.83 -3.46 -3.02
N GLY A 142 -6.75 -2.54 -3.25
CA GLY A 142 -8.17 -2.83 -3.28
C GLY A 142 -8.54 -3.81 -4.39
N MET A 143 -7.96 -3.63 -5.57
CA MET A 143 -8.14 -4.56 -6.69
C MET A 143 -7.66 -5.97 -6.34
N VAL A 144 -6.44 -6.11 -5.82
CA VAL A 144 -5.88 -7.45 -5.55
C VAL A 144 -6.59 -8.16 -4.41
N THR A 145 -6.97 -7.44 -3.35
CA THR A 145 -7.73 -8.00 -2.22
C THR A 145 -9.07 -8.56 -2.70
N PHE A 146 -9.76 -7.80 -3.55
CA PHE A 146 -11.04 -8.22 -4.09
C PHE A 146 -10.89 -9.40 -5.05
N LEU A 147 -9.92 -9.36 -5.96
CA LEU A 147 -9.69 -10.43 -6.93
C LEU A 147 -9.27 -11.73 -6.24
N ALA A 148 -8.42 -11.66 -5.20
CA ALA A 148 -8.12 -12.81 -4.35
C ALA A 148 -9.38 -13.37 -3.67
N GLY A 149 -10.24 -12.50 -3.13
CA GLY A 149 -11.53 -12.87 -2.56
C GLY A 149 -12.49 -13.54 -3.54
N MET A 150 -12.38 -13.20 -4.82
CA MET A 150 -13.13 -13.82 -5.91
C MET A 150 -12.58 -15.19 -6.33
N GLU A 151 -11.28 -15.43 -6.11
CA GLU A 151 -10.61 -16.69 -6.43
C GLU A 151 -10.83 -17.74 -5.33
N ASN A 152 -10.24 -17.55 -4.15
CA ASN A 152 -10.46 -18.43 -3.00
C ASN A 152 -10.16 -17.74 -1.65
N MET A 153 -10.74 -18.26 -0.57
CA MET A 153 -10.56 -17.69 0.77
C MET A 153 -9.15 -17.91 1.35
N SER A 154 -8.48 -19.00 0.98
CA SER A 154 -7.14 -19.35 1.46
C SER A 154 -6.07 -18.36 0.99
N ILE A 155 -6.26 -17.71 -0.16
CA ILE A 155 -5.41 -16.67 -0.74
C ILE A 155 -5.91 -15.29 -0.27
N ALA A 156 -7.23 -15.09 -0.24
CA ALA A 156 -7.83 -13.81 0.11
C ALA A 156 -7.58 -13.38 1.55
N LEU A 157 -7.69 -14.31 2.51
CA LEU A 157 -7.57 -13.97 3.94
C LEU A 157 -6.15 -13.51 4.30
N PRO A 158 -5.06 -14.22 3.92
CA PRO A 158 -3.72 -13.73 4.16
C PRO A 158 -3.45 -12.39 3.48
N ILE A 159 -3.90 -12.20 2.24
CA ILE A 159 -3.75 -10.91 1.52
C ILE A 159 -4.51 -9.79 2.25
N ALA A 160 -5.76 -10.00 2.64
CA ALA A 160 -6.56 -8.98 3.31
C ALA A 160 -5.97 -8.60 4.68
N ILE A 161 -5.40 -9.57 5.41
CA ILE A 161 -4.71 -9.32 6.68
C ILE A 161 -3.38 -8.60 6.47
N ALA A 162 -2.59 -9.01 5.48
CA ALA A 162 -1.37 -8.31 5.07
C ALA A 162 -1.68 -6.85 4.77
N ILE A 163 -2.76 -6.64 3.99
CA ILE A 163 -3.18 -5.33 3.55
C ILE A 163 -3.62 -4.47 4.73
N ALA A 164 -4.46 -5.04 5.60
CA ALA A 164 -4.87 -4.36 6.83
C ALA A 164 -3.69 -3.99 7.76
N ILE A 165 -2.66 -4.84 7.83
CA ILE A 165 -1.50 -4.65 8.70
C ILE A 165 -0.56 -3.56 8.19
N HIS A 166 -0.34 -3.42 6.86
CA HIS A 166 0.49 -2.33 6.32
C HIS A 166 -0.23 -0.97 6.34
N ASN A 167 -1.55 -0.98 6.17
CA ASN A 167 -2.38 0.21 6.11
C ASN A 167 -2.39 1.00 7.42
N ILE A 168 -2.18 0.33 8.57
CA ILE A 168 -2.09 1.01 9.86
C ILE A 168 -0.86 1.94 9.92
N PRO A 169 0.40 1.47 9.72
CA PRO A 169 1.57 2.33 9.54
C PRO A 169 1.38 3.46 8.55
N GLU A 170 0.72 3.17 7.44
CA GLU A 170 0.51 4.07 6.35
C GLU A 170 -0.43 5.23 6.73
N GLY A 171 -1.56 4.92 7.37
CA GLY A 171 -2.47 5.91 7.91
C GLY A 171 -1.82 6.79 8.98
N ILE A 172 -0.88 6.26 9.77
CA ILE A 172 -0.07 7.07 10.69
C ILE A 172 0.82 8.03 9.90
N SER A 173 1.50 7.52 8.86
CA SER A 173 2.47 8.29 8.08
C SER A 173 1.86 9.49 7.34
N VAL A 174 0.56 9.44 7.00
CA VAL A 174 -0.15 10.55 6.36
C VAL A 174 -0.82 11.47 7.38
N SER A 175 -1.52 10.92 8.37
CA SER A 175 -2.27 11.74 9.33
C SER A 175 -1.34 12.58 10.24
N VAL A 176 -0.18 12.04 10.64
CA VAL A 176 0.76 12.74 11.51
C VAL A 176 1.30 14.03 10.89
N PRO A 177 1.92 14.03 9.70
CA PRO A 177 2.46 15.25 9.10
C PRO A 177 1.38 16.29 8.83
N ILE A 178 0.19 15.87 8.40
CA ILE A 178 -0.95 16.78 8.18
C ILE A 178 -1.35 17.46 9.49
N PHE A 179 -1.38 16.72 10.61
CA PHE A 179 -1.67 17.31 11.91
C PHE A 179 -0.62 18.36 12.30
N TYR A 180 0.68 18.09 12.14
CA TYR A 180 1.71 19.09 12.46
C TYR A 180 1.68 20.30 11.52
N ALA A 181 1.32 20.10 10.25
CA ALA A 181 1.21 21.16 9.27
C ALA A 181 0.01 22.08 9.51
N THR A 182 -1.10 21.53 10.01
CA THR A 182 -2.40 22.23 10.06
C THR A 182 -2.88 22.57 11.47
N GLY A 183 -2.38 21.86 12.49
CA GLY A 183 -2.91 21.89 13.85
C GLY A 183 -4.30 21.24 14.00
N ASP A 184 -4.91 20.73 12.93
CA ASP A 184 -6.27 20.18 12.91
C ASP A 184 -6.25 18.65 12.82
N ARG A 185 -6.54 18.01 13.95
CA ARG A 185 -6.60 16.54 14.07
C ARG A 185 -7.73 15.93 13.25
N LYS A 186 -8.87 16.61 13.11
CA LYS A 186 -10.00 16.09 12.34
C LYS A 186 -9.66 16.11 10.86
N LYS A 187 -9.02 17.17 10.39
CA LYS A 187 -8.54 17.28 9.02
C LYS A 187 -7.51 16.20 8.70
N ALA A 188 -6.53 15.99 9.59
CA ALA A 188 -5.54 14.93 9.47
C ALA A 188 -6.16 13.53 9.38
N PHE A 189 -7.11 13.23 10.28
CA PHE A 189 -7.85 11.97 10.25
C PHE A 189 -8.61 11.78 8.94
N TRP A 190 -9.42 12.75 8.52
CA TRP A 190 -10.27 12.58 7.34
C TRP A 190 -9.47 12.49 6.04
N LEU A 191 -8.41 13.26 5.88
CA LEU A 191 -7.58 13.17 4.67
C LEU A 191 -6.91 11.79 4.54
N SER A 192 -6.44 11.23 5.65
CA SER A 192 -5.83 9.89 5.66
C SER A 192 -6.86 8.76 5.64
N PHE A 193 -8.05 8.96 6.21
CA PHE A 193 -9.13 7.97 6.15
C PHE A 193 -9.70 7.86 4.73
N LEU A 194 -9.87 9.01 4.05
CA LEU A 194 -10.39 9.05 2.69
C LEU A 194 -9.44 8.40 1.67
N SER A 195 -8.12 8.41 1.89
CA SER A 195 -7.19 7.68 1.03
C SER A 195 -7.39 6.16 1.16
N GLY A 196 -7.64 5.64 2.37
CA GLY A 196 -7.97 4.22 2.56
C GLY A 196 -9.28 3.77 1.91
N LEU A 197 -10.23 4.69 1.65
CA LEU A 197 -11.42 4.38 0.86
C LEU A 197 -11.13 4.15 -0.64
N ALA A 198 -9.91 4.41 -1.10
CA ALA A 198 -9.50 4.06 -2.45
C ALA A 198 -9.44 2.54 -2.67
N GLU A 199 -9.25 1.73 -1.62
CA GLU A 199 -9.29 0.26 -1.71
C GLU A 199 -10.68 -0.28 -2.11
N PRO A 200 -11.77 -0.02 -1.36
CA PRO A 200 -13.09 -0.50 -1.78
C PRO A 200 -13.55 0.14 -3.10
N LEU A 201 -13.05 1.33 -3.44
CA LEU A 201 -13.28 1.93 -4.76
C LEU A 201 -12.52 1.17 -5.87
N GLY A 202 -11.26 0.81 -5.63
CA GLY A 202 -10.42 0.00 -6.51
C GLY A 202 -11.01 -1.38 -6.74
N ALA A 203 -11.52 -2.03 -5.70
CA ALA A 203 -12.27 -3.27 -5.81
C ALA A 203 -13.47 -3.14 -6.75
N LEU A 204 -14.30 -2.12 -6.55
CA LEU A 204 -15.51 -1.92 -7.33
C LEU A 204 -15.20 -1.60 -8.79
N ILE A 205 -14.33 -0.63 -9.05
CA ILE A 205 -13.96 -0.21 -10.40
C ILE A 205 -13.21 -1.34 -11.11
N GLY A 206 -12.25 -1.96 -10.43
CA GLY A 206 -11.50 -3.12 -10.93
C GLY A 206 -12.45 -4.25 -11.31
N TYR A 207 -13.39 -4.61 -10.44
CA TYR A 207 -14.38 -5.63 -10.76
C TYR A 207 -15.27 -5.24 -11.93
N LEU A 208 -15.82 -4.03 -11.98
CA LEU A 208 -16.72 -3.63 -13.07
C LEU A 208 -16.03 -3.64 -14.44
N ILE A 209 -14.76 -3.23 -14.49
CA ILE A 209 -13.96 -3.22 -15.72
C ILE A 209 -13.55 -4.65 -16.10
N LEU A 210 -13.11 -5.45 -15.13
CA LEU A 210 -12.52 -6.75 -15.39
C LEU A 210 -13.55 -7.89 -15.46
N ALA A 211 -14.71 -7.77 -14.82
CA ALA A 211 -15.73 -8.81 -14.74
C ALA A 211 -16.09 -9.46 -16.09
N PRO A 212 -16.20 -8.73 -17.22
CA PRO A 212 -16.47 -9.33 -18.52
C PRO A 212 -15.30 -10.17 -19.07
N PHE A 213 -14.09 -9.96 -18.57
CA PHE A 213 -12.84 -10.53 -19.07
C PHE A 213 -12.18 -11.50 -18.08
N ILE A 214 -12.58 -11.54 -16.81
CA ILE A 214 -11.96 -12.38 -15.78
C ILE A 214 -12.03 -13.86 -16.20
N ASN A 215 -10.84 -14.44 -16.34
CA ASN A 215 -10.58 -15.87 -16.46
C ASN A 215 -9.26 -16.19 -15.74
N GLU A 216 -8.94 -17.48 -15.59
CA GLU A 216 -7.75 -17.92 -14.85
C GLU A 216 -6.44 -17.31 -15.37
N ALA A 217 -6.28 -17.16 -16.70
CA ALA A 217 -5.10 -16.55 -17.28
C ALA A 217 -4.99 -15.05 -16.94
N ILE A 218 -6.11 -14.32 -17.05
CA ILE A 218 -6.15 -12.88 -16.75
C ILE A 218 -5.93 -12.64 -15.25
N MET A 219 -6.51 -13.47 -14.38
CA MET A 219 -6.26 -13.45 -12.94
C MET A 219 -4.77 -13.63 -12.62
N GLY A 220 -4.13 -14.65 -13.20
CA GLY A 220 -2.71 -14.91 -13.03
C GLY A 220 -1.85 -13.73 -13.49
N LEU A 221 -2.14 -13.14 -14.66
CA LEU A 221 -1.43 -11.96 -15.15
C LEU A 221 -1.61 -10.74 -14.22
N ILE A 222 -2.83 -10.50 -13.73
CA ILE A 222 -3.11 -9.37 -12.84
C ILE A 222 -2.35 -9.52 -11.52
N PHE A 223 -2.31 -10.71 -10.91
CA PHE A 223 -1.54 -10.92 -9.69
C PHE A 223 -0.06 -10.60 -9.86
N ALA A 224 0.55 -11.05 -10.97
CA ALA A 224 1.94 -10.71 -11.26
C ALA A 224 2.13 -9.20 -11.49
N ILE A 225 1.26 -8.56 -12.27
CA ILE A 225 1.31 -7.12 -12.50
C ILE A 225 1.22 -6.35 -11.17
N ILE A 226 0.26 -6.69 -10.31
CA ILE A 226 0.08 -6.00 -9.02
C ILE A 226 1.27 -6.28 -8.09
N ALA A 227 1.81 -7.50 -8.07
CA ALA A 227 3.04 -7.81 -7.32
C ALA A 227 4.22 -6.91 -7.77
N GLY A 228 4.39 -6.71 -9.07
CA GLY A 228 5.41 -5.81 -9.62
C GLY A 228 5.21 -4.36 -9.18
N ILE A 229 3.97 -3.88 -9.27
CA ILE A 229 3.56 -2.54 -8.82
C ILE A 229 3.91 -2.35 -7.34
N MET A 230 3.46 -3.26 -6.46
CA MET A 230 3.68 -3.20 -5.02
C MET A 230 5.16 -3.27 -4.61
N VAL A 231 5.97 -4.09 -5.29
CA VAL A 231 7.41 -4.14 -5.04
C VAL A 231 8.08 -2.81 -5.41
N PHE A 232 7.76 -2.24 -6.57
CA PHE A 232 8.32 -0.96 -6.98
C PHE A 232 8.00 0.13 -5.96
N ILE A 233 6.73 0.26 -5.58
CA ILE A 233 6.24 1.25 -4.61
C ILE A 233 6.93 1.10 -3.26
N SER A 234 7.08 -0.13 -2.79
CA SER A 234 7.74 -0.39 -1.51
C SER A 234 9.19 0.09 -1.50
N LEU A 235 9.87 -0.01 -2.66
CA LEU A 235 11.26 0.37 -2.82
C LEU A 235 11.45 1.86 -3.15
N ASP A 236 10.53 2.46 -3.90
CA ASP A 236 10.63 3.82 -4.39
C ASP A 236 10.00 4.84 -3.43
N GLU A 237 8.97 4.42 -2.67
CA GLU A 237 8.26 5.32 -1.76
C GLU A 237 8.41 4.93 -0.29
N LEU A 238 7.97 3.73 0.10
CA LEU A 238 7.86 3.38 1.53
C LEU A 238 9.22 3.31 2.22
N LEU A 239 10.19 2.64 1.61
CA LEU A 239 11.52 2.46 2.21
C LEU A 239 12.34 3.77 2.23
N PRO A 240 12.34 4.61 1.16
CA PRO A 240 12.92 5.94 1.20
C PRO A 240 12.25 6.83 2.24
N ALA A 241 10.91 6.83 2.31
CA ALA A 241 10.17 7.57 3.33
C ALA A 241 10.57 7.13 4.74
N ALA A 242 10.64 5.83 5.00
CA ALA A 242 11.08 5.28 6.29
C ALA A 242 12.48 5.80 6.69
N LYS A 243 13.41 5.90 5.74
CA LYS A 243 14.76 6.42 5.96
C LYS A 243 14.79 7.94 6.15
N GLU A 244 13.86 8.66 5.54
CA GLU A 244 13.75 10.11 5.72
C GLU A 244 13.16 10.48 7.09
N TYR A 245 12.19 9.71 7.57
CA TYR A 245 11.55 9.94 8.86
C TYR A 245 12.46 9.70 10.05
N GLY A 246 13.45 8.79 9.98
CA GLY A 246 14.30 8.45 11.13
C GLY A 246 15.56 7.69 10.75
N GLU A 247 16.26 7.14 11.74
CA GLU A 247 17.53 6.44 11.51
C GLU A 247 17.36 5.21 10.60
N HIS A 248 18.32 5.03 9.69
CA HIS A 248 18.28 3.97 8.68
C HIS A 248 18.05 2.56 9.28
N HIS A 249 18.62 2.28 10.46
CA HIS A 249 18.46 0.98 11.11
C HIS A 249 17.02 0.69 11.54
N TRP A 250 16.23 1.69 11.95
CA TRP A 250 14.83 1.49 12.32
C TRP A 250 13.99 1.08 11.12
N ALA A 251 14.22 1.69 9.96
CA ALA A 251 13.58 1.29 8.70
C ALA A 251 13.89 -0.18 8.36
N ILE A 252 15.14 -0.60 8.49
CA ILE A 252 15.54 -1.98 8.19
C ILE A 252 14.98 -2.99 9.21
N TYR A 253 15.00 -2.66 10.51
CA TYR A 253 14.38 -3.53 11.52
C TYR A 253 12.87 -3.65 11.34
N GLY A 254 12.21 -2.56 10.99
CA GLY A 254 10.82 -2.55 10.57
C GLY A 254 10.60 -3.50 9.41
N LEU A 255 11.37 -3.34 8.33
CA LEU A 255 11.27 -4.17 7.12
C LEU A 255 11.40 -5.66 7.42
N VAL A 256 12.44 -6.05 8.15
CA VAL A 256 12.64 -7.47 8.51
C VAL A 256 11.52 -7.98 9.40
N ALA A 257 11.04 -7.17 10.36
CA ALA A 257 9.91 -7.54 11.20
C ALA A 257 8.60 -7.68 10.39
N GLY A 258 8.36 -6.81 9.41
CA GLY A 258 7.22 -6.88 8.50
C GLY A 258 7.23 -8.16 7.68
N MET A 259 8.38 -8.48 7.09
CA MET A 259 8.59 -9.75 6.37
C MET A 259 8.34 -10.96 7.29
N ALA A 260 8.85 -10.94 8.53
CA ALA A 260 8.68 -12.04 9.48
C ALA A 260 7.22 -12.24 9.92
N VAL A 261 6.50 -11.14 10.21
CA VAL A 261 5.07 -11.19 10.55
C VAL A 261 4.26 -11.71 9.36
N MET A 262 4.58 -11.24 8.16
CA MET A 262 3.92 -11.71 6.95
C MET A 262 4.17 -13.21 6.71
N ALA A 263 5.43 -13.64 6.80
CA ALA A 263 5.81 -15.06 6.72
C ALA A 263 5.03 -15.93 7.72
N PHE A 264 4.94 -15.48 8.98
CA PHE A 264 4.20 -16.18 10.00
C PHE A 264 2.71 -16.26 9.69
N SER A 265 2.12 -15.16 9.19
CA SER A 265 0.70 -15.15 8.83
C SER A 265 0.40 -16.11 7.66
N LEU A 266 1.24 -16.16 6.62
CA LEU A 266 1.08 -17.14 5.54
C LEU A 266 1.11 -18.58 6.07
N ILE A 267 2.05 -18.91 6.97
CA ILE A 267 2.15 -20.25 7.57
C ILE A 267 0.89 -20.60 8.39
N LEU A 268 0.29 -19.62 9.06
CA LEU A 268 -0.89 -19.83 9.89
C LEU A 268 -2.15 -20.12 9.04
N PHE A 269 -2.19 -19.62 7.81
CA PHE A 269 -3.35 -19.69 6.91
C PHE A 269 -3.17 -20.65 5.71
N SER A 270 -1.98 -21.23 5.53
CA SER A 270 -1.67 -22.24 4.49
C SER A 270 -2.24 -23.62 4.77
#